data_AF-A0A2E4C1C3-F1
#
_entry.id   AF-A0A2E4C1C3-F1
#
_cell.length_a   1.000
_cell.length_b   1.000
_cell.length_c   1.000
_cell.angle_alpha   90.00
_cell.angle_beta   90.00
_cell.angle_gamma   90.00
#
_symmetry.space_group_name_H-M   'P 1'
#
loop_
_entity.id
_entity.type
_entity.pdbx_description
1 polymer ?
#
loop_
_entity_poly.entity_id
_entity_poly.type
_entity_poly.pdbx_seq_one_letter_code
_entity_poly.pdbx_strand_id
1 'polypeptide(L)' 'MIGTLLTFLAVGLASMIVAGIVLWVVGIVFSITIGLASFLMFKVAPYLLLGWVVLKLIERRNGVNLSAADRRYLEGE' A
#
# COMPACT_ATOMS: atom_id res chain seq x y z
N MET A 1 -8.78 -42.54 31.93
CA MET A 1 -8.59 -42.52 30.47
C MET A 1 -9.42 -41.42 29.80
N ILE A 2 -10.73 -41.31 30.07
CA ILE A 2 -11.58 -40.24 29.50
C ILE A 2 -11.09 -38.82 29.83
N GLY A 3 -10.61 -38.59 31.07
CA GLY A 3 -10.09 -37.28 31.49
C GLY A 3 -8.85 -36.83 30.69
N THR A 4 -7.95 -37.76 30.36
CA THR A 4 -6.77 -37.51 29.53
C THR A 4 -7.15 -37.18 28.08
N LEU A 5 -8.17 -37.87 27.54
CA LEU A 5 -8.69 -37.56 26.20
C LEU A 5 -9.35 -36.17 26.17
N LEU A 6 -10.09 -35.81 27.20
CA LEU A 6 -10.73 -34.50 27.32
C LEU A 6 -9.70 -33.37 27.47
N THR A 7 -8.59 -33.57 28.19
CA THR A 7 -7.52 -32.56 28.25
C THR A 7 -6.79 -32.41 26.92
N PHE A 8 -6.49 -33.49 26.20
CA PHE A 8 -5.90 -33.37 24.86
C PHE A 8 -6.82 -32.66 23.88
N LEU A 9 -8.13 -32.95 23.94
CA LEU A 9 -9.13 -32.24 23.15
C LEU A 9 -9.18 -30.75 23.50
N ALA A 10 -9.18 -30.40 24.79
CA ALA A 10 -9.20 -29.01 25.23
C ALA A 10 -7.93 -28.25 24.78
N VAL A 11 -6.75 -28.87 24.91
CA VAL A 11 -5.49 -28.28 24.45
C VAL A 11 -5.47 -28.10 22.94
N GLY A 12 -5.96 -29.09 22.17
CA GLY A 12 -6.08 -29.00 20.72
C GLY A 12 -7.06 -27.90 20.26
N LEU A 13 -8.18 -27.74 20.96
CA LEU A 13 -9.13 -26.65 20.68
C LEU A 13 -8.50 -25.30 21.00
N ALA A 14 -7.83 -25.17 22.15
CA ALA A 14 -7.16 -23.94 22.54
C ALA A 14 -6.07 -23.55 21.53
N SER A 15 -5.25 -24.50 21.08
CA SER A 15 -4.20 -24.23 20.10
C SER A 15 -4.78 -23.82 18.75
N MET A 16 -5.88 -24.44 18.31
CA MET A 16 -6.56 -24.07 17.07
C MET A 16 -7.13 -22.65 17.13
N ILE A 17 -7.74 -22.26 18.25
CA ILE A 17 -8.24 -20.90 18.46
C ILE A 17 -7.09 -19.90 18.42
N VAL A 18 -6.00 -20.16 19.13
CA VAL A 18 -4.82 -19.28 19.16
C VAL A 18 -4.23 -19.12 17.75
N ALA A 19 -4.04 -20.22 17.03
CA ALA A 19 -3.54 -20.20 15.65
C ALA A 19 -4.48 -19.41 14.73
N GLY A 20 -5.79 -19.57 14.88
CA GLY A 20 -6.79 -18.82 14.14
C GLY A 20 -6.70 -17.31 14.38
N ILE A 21 -6.54 -16.89 15.64
CA ILE A 21 -6.37 -15.47 15.99
C ILE A 21 -5.09 -14.91 15.36
N VAL A 22 -3.97 -15.64 15.45
CA VAL A 22 -2.70 -15.21 14.86
C VAL A 22 -2.83 -15.04 13.35
N LEU A 23 -3.39 -16.04 12.65
CA LEU A 23 -3.61 -15.97 11.21
C LEU A 23 -4.56 -14.84 10.81
N TRP A 24 -5.59 -14.56 11.62
CA TRP A 24 -6.50 -13.46 11.39
C TRP A 24 -5.79 -12.10 11.46
N VAL A 25 -4.95 -11.88 12.49
CA VAL A 25 -4.14 -10.65 12.61
C VAL A 25 -3.20 -10.50 11.43
N VAL A 26 -2.49 -11.58 11.07
CA VAL A 26 -1.59 -11.60 9.90
C VAL A 26 -2.37 -11.26 8.63
N GLY A 27 -3.54 -11.87 8.42
CA GLY A 27 -4.41 -11.60 7.29
C GLY A 27 -4.83 -10.13 7.18
N ILE A 28 -5.17 -9.48 8.30
CA ILE A 28 -5.50 -8.05 8.32
C ILE A 28 -4.32 -7.20 7.88
N VAL A 29 -3.13 -7.45 8.44
CA VAL A 29 -1.93 -6.68 8.10
C VAL A 29 -1.60 -6.80 6.62
N PHE A 30 -1.63 -8.03 6.08
CA PHE A 30 -1.41 -8.27 4.65
C PHE A 30 -2.49 -7.63 3.79
N SER A 31 -3.76 -7.71 4.18
CA SER A 31 -4.88 -7.11 3.44
C SER A 31 -4.74 -5.61 3.32
N ILE A 32 -4.41 -4.91 4.41
CA ILE A 32 -4.19 -3.46 4.40
C ILE A 32 -3.00 -3.11 3.50
N THR A 33 -1.88 -3.82 3.67
CA THR A 33 -0.63 -3.52 2.95
C THR A 33 -0.79 -3.75 1.44
N ILE A 34 -1.29 -4.94 1.06
CA ILE A 34 -1.50 -5.30 -0.35
C ILE A 34 -2.59 -4.42 -0.96
N GLY A 35 -3.67 -4.15 -0.23
CA GLY A 35 -4.76 -3.29 -0.68
C GLY A 35 -4.30 -1.87 -0.98
N LEU A 36 -3.52 -1.26 -0.08
CA LEU A 36 -2.95 0.06 -0.28
C LEU A 36 -1.94 0.07 -1.44
N ALA A 37 -1.02 -0.90 -1.47
CA ALA A 37 -0.03 -0.99 -2.54
C ALA A 37 -0.71 -1.15 -3.91
N SER A 38 -1.71 -2.02 -4.00
CA SER A 38 -2.48 -2.23 -5.25
C SER A 38 -3.28 -1.00 -5.64
N PHE A 39 -3.90 -0.31 -4.66
CA PHE A 39 -4.61 0.95 -4.91
C PHE A 39 -3.66 2.02 -5.49
N LEU A 40 -2.50 2.21 -4.87
CA LEU A 40 -1.52 3.17 -5.37
C LEU A 40 -1.02 2.77 -6.76
N MET A 41 -0.68 1.51 -6.96
CA MET A 41 -0.06 1.04 -8.21
C MET A 41 -1.05 1.00 -9.39
N PHE A 42 -2.30 0.60 -9.18
CA PHE A 42 -3.27 0.43 -10.27
C PHE A 42 -4.26 1.58 -10.39
N LYS A 43 -4.53 2.32 -9.31
CA LYS A 43 -5.51 3.40 -9.33
C LYS A 43 -4.90 4.78 -9.20
N VAL A 44 -3.71 4.97 -8.63
CA VAL A 44 -3.10 6.30 -8.51
C VAL A 44 -1.98 6.50 -9.54
N ALA A 45 -1.07 5.53 -9.65
CA ALA A 45 0.08 5.61 -10.54
C ALA A 45 -0.30 5.84 -12.01
N PRO A 46 -1.34 5.21 -12.60
CA PRO A 46 -1.70 5.49 -13.98
C PRO A 46 -2.14 6.94 -14.21
N TYR A 47 -2.89 7.54 -13.27
CA TYR A 47 -3.31 8.94 -13.39
C TYR A 47 -2.13 9.89 -13.20
N LEU A 48 -1.22 9.60 -12.27
CA LEU A 48 0.01 10.38 -12.10
C LEU A 48 0.91 10.28 -13.34
N LEU A 49 1.05 9.09 -13.91
CA LEU A 49 1.80 8.87 -15.16
C LEU A 49 1.16 9.63 -16.32
N LEU A 50 -0.16 9.57 -16.48
CA LEU A 50 -0.86 10.34 -17.50
C LEU A 50 -0.66 11.85 -17.30
N GLY A 51 -0.80 12.34 -16.07
CA GLY A 51 -0.54 13.75 -15.75
C GLY A 51 0.88 14.17 -16.10
N TRP A 52 1.88 13.35 -15.76
CA TRP A 52 3.27 13.56 -16.11
C TRP A 52 3.49 13.56 -17.63
N VAL A 53 2.91 12.61 -18.36
CA VAL A 53 3.00 12.55 -19.83
C VAL A 53 2.41 13.80 -20.48
N VAL A 54 1.25 14.26 -20.00
CA VAL A 54 0.59 15.48 -20.50
C VAL A 54 1.46 16.72 -20.24
N LEU A 55 1.96 16.89 -19.01
CA LEU A 55 2.87 17.97 -18.65
C LEU A 55 4.12 17.95 -19.54
N LYS A 56 4.71 16.78 -19.75
CA LYS A 56 5.90 16.61 -20.60
C LYS A 56 5.62 16.98 -22.06
N LEU A 57 4.44 16.66 -22.57
CA LEU A 57 4.02 17.02 -23.93
C LEU A 57 3.84 18.54 -24.07
N ILE A 58 3.28 19.20 -23.05
CA ILE A 58 3.08 20.65 -23.00
C ILE A 58 4.43 21.37 -22.95
N GLU A 59 5.35 20.95 -22.07
CA GLU A 59 6.73 21.48 -22.00
C GLU A 59 7.41 21.39 -23.38
N ARG A 60 7.29 20.22 -24.03
CA ARG A 60 7.90 19.99 -25.34
C ARG A 60 7.32 20.91 -26.42
N ARG A 61 6.05 21.29 -26.31
CA ARG A 61 5.37 22.14 -27.29
C ARG A 61 5.60 23.64 -27.06
N ASN A 62 5.65 24.08 -25.81
CA ASN A 62 5.79 25.48 -25.44
C ASN A 62 7.26 25.93 -25.30
N GLY A 63 8.22 25.01 -25.38
CA GLY A 63 9.61 25.27 -25.03
C GLY A 63 9.79 25.43 -23.52
N VAL A 64 11.03 25.32 -23.03
CA VAL A 64 11.35 25.51 -21.60
C VAL A 64 11.22 26.99 -21.24
N ASN A 65 9.99 27.47 -21.08
CA ASN A 65 9.71 28.74 -20.44
C ASN A 65 9.55 28.47 -18.95
N LEU A 66 10.64 28.66 -18.19
CA LEU A 66 10.64 28.60 -16.74
C LEU A 66 9.48 29.46 -16.20
N SER A 67 8.61 28.84 -15.40
CA SER A 67 7.59 29.55 -14.63
C SER A 67 8.28 30.61 -13.76
N ALA A 68 7.60 31.74 -13.51
CA ALA A 68 8.15 32.80 -12.65
C ALA A 68 8.58 32.27 -11.26
N ALA A 69 7.90 31.23 -10.75
CA ALA A 69 8.26 30.57 -9.50
C ALA A 69 9.57 29.75 -9.60
N ASP A 70 9.75 28.99 -10.69
CA ASP A 70 10.98 28.22 -10.92
C ASP A 70 12.18 29.15 -11.15
N ARG A 71 11.94 30.27 -11.85
CA ARG A 71 12.96 31.29 -12.09
C ARG A 71 13.43 31.91 -10.78
N ARG A 72 12.49 32.28 -9.90
CA ARG A 72 12.79 32.83 -8.57
C ARG A 72 13.52 31.84 -7.65
N TYR A 73 13.14 30.56 -7.70
CA TYR A 73 13.83 29.50 -6.95
C TYR A 73 15.25 29.25 -7.45
N LEU A 74 15.49 29.33 -8.76
CA LEU A 74 16.82 29.17 -9.37
C LEU A 74 17.70 30.43 -9.22
N GLU A 75 17.11 31.62 -9.24
CA GLU A 75 17.82 32.90 -9.10
C GLU A 75 18.08 33.29 -7.64
N GLY A 76 17.48 32.58 -6.67
CA GLY A 76 17.83 32.69 -5.26
C GLY A 76 17.29 33.94 -4.55
N GLU A 77 16.20 34.54 -5.04
CA GLU A 77 15.51 35.69 -4.41
C GLU A 77 14.27 35.33 -3.58
#